data_AF-A0A821ZFM8-F1
#
_entry.id   AF-A0A821ZFM8-F1
#
_cell.length_a   1.000
_cell.length_b   1.000
_cell.length_c   1.000
_cell.angle_alpha   90.00
_cell.angle_beta   90.00
_cell.angle_gamma   90.00
#
_symmetry.space_group_name_H-M   'P 1'
#
loop_
_entity.id
_entity.type
_entity.pdbx_description
1 polymer ?
#
loop_
_entity_poly.entity_id
_entity_poly.type
_entity_poly.pdbx_seq_one_letter_code
_entity_poly.pdbx_strand_id
1 'polypeptide(L)' 'MADGLTSFIVTGTVTLNIFIGDILTSILAYVTKNLCADLILGMDYLL' A
#
# COMPACT_ATOMS: atom_id res chain seq x y z
N MET A 1 -15.38 16.17 12.92
CA MET A 1 -14.57 15.03 13.36
C MET A 1 -15.12 13.81 12.65
N ALA A 2 -14.54 13.45 11.50
CA ALA A 2 -14.94 12.29 10.73
C ALA A 2 -13.94 11.18 11.07
N ASP A 3 -14.37 10.19 11.84
CA ASP A 3 -13.68 8.91 11.96
C ASP A 3 -13.69 8.26 10.57
N GLY A 4 -12.60 8.47 9.82
CA GLY A 4 -12.38 7.96 8.48
C GLY A 4 -12.10 6.47 8.48
N LEU A 5 -13.03 5.65 9.00
CA LEU A 5 -13.10 4.22 8.71
C LEU A 5 -13.64 4.05 7.29
N THR A 6 -12.85 4.48 6.30
CA THR A 6 -13.15 4.17 4.90
C THR A 6 -12.68 2.74 4.66
N SER A 7 -13.59 1.79 4.81
CA SER A 7 -13.37 0.42 4.34
C SER A 7 -13.10 0.47 2.84
N PHE A 8 -11.84 0.35 2.44
CA PHE A 8 -11.48 0.28 1.03
C PHE A 8 -11.63 -1.16 0.55
N ILE A 9 -12.22 -1.33 -0.63
CA ILE A 9 -12.43 -2.64 -1.21
C ILE A 9 -11.09 -3.12 -1.76
N VAL A 10 -10.47 -4.08 -1.06
CA VAL A 10 -9.30 -4.81 -1.57
C VAL A 10 -9.77 -5.73 -2.69
N THR A 11 -9.28 -5.47 -3.89
CA THR A 11 -9.54 -6.28 -5.09
C THR A 11 -8.63 -7.50 -5.13
N GLY A 12 -7.44 -7.42 -4.52
CA GLY A 12 -6.52 -8.54 -4.39
C GLY A 12 -5.25 -8.16 -3.65
N THR A 13 -4.39 -9.15 -3.41
CA THR A 13 -3.05 -8.96 -2.86
C THR A 13 -2.01 -9.30 -3.93
N VAL A 14 -0.92 -8.54 -3.96
CA VAL A 14 0.21 -8.77 -4.86
C VAL A 14 1.50 -8.53 -4.12
N THR A 15 2.50 -9.38 -4.35
CA THR A 15 3.86 -9.14 -3.89
C THR A 15 4.57 -8.22 -4.88
N LEU A 16 4.96 -7.03 -4.44
CA LEU A 16 5.70 -6.06 -5.23
C LEU A 16 7.15 -6.01 -4.78
N ASN A 17 8.06 -6.04 -5.74
CA ASN A 17 9.46 -5.74 -5.50
C ASN A 17 9.67 -4.26 -5.80
N ILE A 18 9.94 -3.47 -4.77
CA ILE A 18 10.17 -2.03 -4.88
C ILE A 18 11.62 -1.72 -4.54
N PHE A 19 12.20 -0.77 -5.26
CA PHE A 19 13.50 -0.18 -4.92
C PHE A 19 13.26 1.05 -4.06
N ILE A 20 13.81 1.06 -2.85
CA ILE A 20 13.80 2.23 -1.98
C ILE A 20 15.25 2.66 -1.78
N GLY A 21 15.63 3.73 -2.47
CA GLY A 21 17.04 4.09 -2.65
C GLY A 21 17.76 3.00 -3.44
N ASP A 22 18.77 2.38 -2.84
CA ASP A 22 19.57 1.31 -3.43
C ASP A 22 19.14 -0.10 -2.99
N ILE A 23 18.15 -0.19 -2.10
CA ILE A 23 17.72 -1.45 -1.49
C ILE A 23 16.51 -1.99 -2.25
N LEU A 24 16.61 -3.22 -2.75
CA LEU A 24 15.49 -3.98 -3.31
C LEU A 24 14.75 -4.71 -2.19
N THR A 25 13.46 -4.40 -2.02
CA THR A 25 12.61 -5.08 -1.04
C THR A 25 11.33 -5.62 -1.66
N SER A 26 10.93 -6.81 -1.22
CA SER A 26 9.64 -7.41 -1.52
C SER A 26 8.62 -7.07 -0.44
N ILE A 27 7.55 -6.37 -0.82
CA ILE A 27 6.42 -6.04 0.06
C ILE A 27 5.15 -6.71 -0.42
N LEU A 28 4.25 -7.06 0.51
CA LEU A 28 2.91 -7.49 0.18
C LEU A 28 2.00 -6.26 0.13
N ALA A 29 1.46 -5.94 -1.04
CA ALA A 29 0.54 -4.82 -1.21
C ALA A 29 -0.88 -5.29 -1.50
N TYR A 30 -1.82 -4.40 -1.17
CA TYR A 30 -3.24 -4.57 -1.39
C TYR A 30 -3.66 -3.70 -2.56
N VAL A 31 -4.21 -4.31 -3.61
CA VAL A 31 -4.71 -3.59 -4.79
C VAL A 31 -6.14 -3.15 -4.52
N THR A 32 -6.44 -1.87 -4.70
CA THR A 32 -7.81 -1.33 -4.61
C THR A 32 -8.13 -0.50 -5.85
N LYS A 33 -9.37 -0.61 -6.35
CA LYS A 33 -9.80 0.06 -7.60
C LYS A 33 -10.06 1.56 -7.44
N ASN A 34 -10.35 2.02 -6.22
CA ASN A 34 -10.73 3.41 -5.94
C ASN A 34 -9.75 4.07 -4.96
N LEU A 35 -8.46 4.04 -5.28
CA LEU A 35 -7.48 4.85 -4.56
C LEU A 35 -7.31 6.20 -5.26
N CYS A 36 -7.44 7.29 -4.51
CA CYS A 36 -7.17 8.64 -5.03
C CYS A 36 -5.66 8.91 -5.20
N ALA A 37 -4.82 8.01 -4.69
CA ALA A 37 -3.37 8.06 -4.80
C ALA A 37 -2.87 6.83 -5.57
N ASP A 38 -1.80 6.98 -6.35
CA ASP A 38 -1.19 5.88 -7.10
C ASP A 38 -0.57 4.80 -6.19
N LEU A 39 -0.02 5.19 -5.05
CA LEU A 39 0.60 4.29 -4.08
C LEU A 39 0.52 4.86 -2.68
N ILE A 40 0.12 4.02 -1.72
CA ILE A 40 0.22 4.33 -0.28
C ILE A 40 1.18 3.32 0.34
N LEU A 41 2.28 3.83 0.87
CA LEU A 41 3.23 3.05 1.66
C LEU A 41 2.89 3.25 3.14
N GLY A 42 2.45 2.18 3.79
CA GLY A 42 2.18 2.18 5.22
C GLY A 42 3.46 2.23 6.06
N MET A 43 3.32 2.70 7.30
CA MET A 43 4.42 2.75 8.26
C MET A 43 4.98 1.38 8.64
N ASP A 44 4.30 0.27 8.36
CA ASP A 44 4.84 -1.09 8.47
C ASP A 44 6.17 -1.28 7.71
N TYR A 45 6.42 -0.46 6.68
CA TYR A 45 7.66 -0.51 5.92
C TYR A 45 8.79 0.39 6.50
N LEU A 46 8.46 1.34 7.38
CA LEU A 46 9.44 2.24 8.01
C LEU A 46 10.08 1.56 9.22
N LEU A 47 10.89 0.53 8.96
CA LEU A 47 11.77 -0.12 9.92
C LEU A 47 13.14 0.55 9.99
#